data_AF-A0A0B1R2A6-F1
#
_entry.id   AF-A0A0B1R2A6-F1
#
_cell.length_a   1.000
_cell.length_b   1.000
_cell.length_c   1.000
_cell.angle_alpha   90.00
_cell.angle_beta   90.00
_cell.angle_gamma   90.00
#
_symmetry.space_group_name_H-M   'P 1'
#
loop_
_entity.id
_entity.type
_entity.pdbx_description
1 polymer ?
#
loop_
_entity_poly.entity_id
_entity_poly.type
_entity_poly.pdbx_seq_one_letter_code
_entity_poly.pdbx_strand_id
1 'polypeptide(L)' 'MNDDTTAEDIYAVIGTVVARLLKPDQHLTLHEITSALHGMGEAAGAAGVRESCERAVRLLAQQMH' A
#
# COMPACT_ATOMS: atom_id res chain seq x y z
N MET A 1 4.08 -22.90 -1.83
CA MET A 1 2.77 -22.22 -1.82
C MET A 1 2.80 -21.05 -0.83
N ASN A 2 3.78 -20.14 -0.92
CA ASN A 2 3.93 -19.02 0.04
C ASN A 2 4.06 -17.64 -0.65
N ASP A 3 4.37 -17.56 -1.95
CA ASP A 3 4.50 -16.28 -2.64
C ASP A 3 3.14 -15.64 -2.96
N ASP A 4 2.12 -16.44 -3.28
CA ASP A 4 0.80 -15.93 -3.66
C ASP A 4 0.07 -15.24 -2.51
N THR A 5 0.07 -15.82 -1.31
CA THR A 5 -0.55 -15.20 -0.11
C THR A 5 0.13 -13.86 0.23
N THR A 6 1.46 -13.83 0.08
CA THR A 6 2.24 -12.63 0.35
C THR A 6 1.98 -11.53 -0.68
N ALA A 7 1.77 -11.89 -1.95
CA ALA A 7 1.37 -10.94 -2.99
C ALA A 7 -0.07 -10.44 -2.78
N GLU A 8 -0.99 -11.32 -2.41
CA GLU A 8 -2.39 -10.98 -2.09
C GLU A 8 -2.47 -9.96 -0.94
N ASP A 9 -1.70 -10.15 0.13
CA ASP A 9 -1.66 -9.21 1.26
C ASP A 9 -1.14 -7.82 0.84
N ILE A 10 -0.11 -7.77 -0.02
CA ILE A 10 0.42 -6.52 -0.57
C ILE A 10 -0.62 -5.80 -1.43
N TYR A 11 -1.31 -6.52 -2.31
CA TYR A 11 -2.35 -5.91 -3.15
C TYR A 11 -3.57 -5.48 -2.33
N ALA A 12 -3.91 -6.22 -1.27
CA ALA A 12 -5.00 -5.87 -0.36
C ALA A 12 -4.75 -4.54 0.37
N VAL A 13 -3.52 -4.31 0.87
CA VAL A 13 -3.19 -3.03 1.54
C VAL A 13 -3.17 -1.87 0.55
N ILE A 14 -2.67 -2.07 -0.68
CA ILE A 14 -2.71 -1.06 -1.74
C ILE A 14 -4.16 -0.71 -2.08
N GLY A 15 -5.00 -1.72 -2.33
CA GLY A 15 -6.41 -1.53 -2.66
C GLY A 15 -7.18 -0.80 -1.55
N THR A 16 -6.89 -1.13 -0.29
CA THR A 16 -7.47 -0.45 0.87
C THR A 16 -7.12 1.03 0.90
N VAL A 17 -5.85 1.38 0.68
CA VAL A 17 -5.41 2.78 0.66
C VAL A 17 -6.00 3.53 -0.53
N VAL A 18 -5.94 2.94 -1.73
CA VAL A 18 -6.49 3.55 -2.95
C VAL A 18 -7.99 3.81 -2.80
N ALA A 19 -8.77 2.84 -2.30
CA ALA A 19 -10.21 3.00 -2.10
C ALA A 19 -10.55 4.11 -1.08
N ARG A 20 -9.68 4.38 -0.10
CA ARG A 20 -9.87 5.45 0.89
C ARG A 20 -9.50 6.83 0.35
N LEU A 21 -8.52 6.90 -0.54
CA LEU A 21 -8.01 8.17 -1.07
C LEU A 21 -8.74 8.60 -2.35
N LEU A 22 -9.33 7.65 -3.08
CA LEU A 22 -10.05 7.92 -4.32
C LEU A 22 -11.25 8.84 -4.02
N LYS A 23 -11.28 9.99 -4.68
CA LYS A 23 -12.37 10.96 -4.60
C LYS A 23 -12.89 11.28 -6.00
N PRO A 24 -14.19 11.57 -6.15
CA PRO A 24 -14.72 12.09 -7.39
C PRO A 24 -13.95 13.36 -7.79
N ASP A 25 -13.60 13.47 -9.08
CA ASP A 25 -12.96 14.63 -9.69
C ASP A 25 -11.57 15.00 -9.13
N GLN A 26 -10.90 14.10 -8.42
CA GLN A 26 -9.52 14.27 -7.97
C GLN A 26 -8.61 13.18 -8.53
N HIS A 27 -7.42 13.59 -8.96
CA HIS A 27 -6.38 12.66 -9.37
C HIS A 27 -5.67 12.14 -8.12
N LEU A 28 -5.62 10.83 -7.99
CA LEU A 28 -4.82 10.17 -6.97
C LEU A 28 -3.40 9.96 -7.47
N THR A 29 -2.42 10.50 -6.76
CA THR A 29 -1.01 10.35 -7.13
C THR A 29 -0.35 9.17 -6.42
N LEU A 30 0.70 8.61 -7.03
CA LEU A 30 1.52 7.56 -6.40
C LEU A 30 2.16 8.04 -5.10
N HIS A 31 2.50 9.32 -5.00
CA HIS A 31 3.06 9.90 -3.77
C HIS A 31 2.06 9.89 -2.60
N GLU A 32 0.78 10.20 -2.87
CA GLU A 32 -0.29 10.14 -1.87
C GLU A 32 -0.56 8.71 -1.41
N ILE A 33 -0.59 7.76 -2.34
CA ILE A 33 -0.75 6.33 -2.03
C ILE A 33 0.42 5.85 -1.14
N THR A 34 1.65 6.19 -1.52
CA THR A 34 2.86 5.79 -0.79
C THR A 34 2.89 6.39 0.63
N SER A 35 2.52 7.66 0.76
CA SER A 35 2.46 8.35 2.05
C SER A 35 1.38 7.76 2.97
N ALA A 36 0.22 7.42 2.41
CA ALA A 36 -0.86 6.79 3.18
C ALA A 36 -0.54 5.34 3.58
N LEU A 37 0.13 4.57 2.71
CA LEU A 37 0.64 3.23 3.06
C LEU A 37 1.66 3.31 4.20
N HIS A 38 2.59 4.28 4.15
CA HIS A 38 3.55 4.50 5.23
C HIS A 38 2.85 4.84 6.54
N GLY A 39 1.89 5.77 6.53
CA GLY A 39 1.10 6.12 7.71
C GLY A 39 0.27 4.94 8.26
N MET A 40 -0.28 4.11 7.37
CA MET A 40 -1.02 2.91 7.76
C MET A 40 -0.11 1.86 8.40
N GLY A 41 1.10 1.65 7.88
CA GLY A 41 2.09 0.74 8.45
C GLY A 41 2.59 1.18 9.82
N GLU A 42 2.77 2.49 10.05
CA GLU A 42 3.16 3.05 11.34
C GLU A 42 2.03 2.99 12.38
N ALA A 43 0.77 3.16 11.95
CA ALA A 43 -0.39 3.03 12.82
C ALA A 43 -0.76 1.56 13.12
N ALA A 44 -0.29 0.61 12.30
CA ALA A 44 -0.57 -0.80 12.47
C ALA A 44 0.28 -1.40 13.60
N GLY A 45 -0.36 -1.80 14.69
CA GLY A 45 0.30 -2.55 15.77
C GLY A 45 0.66 -3.99 15.39
N ALA A 46 0.17 -4.49 14.25
CA ALA A 46 0.42 -5.84 13.76
C ALA A 46 1.61 -5.86 12.78
N ALA A 47 2.65 -6.62 13.11
CA ALA A 47 3.88 -6.71 12.32
C ALA A 47 3.64 -7.09 10.84
N GLY A 48 2.67 -7.97 10.57
CA GLY A 48 2.35 -8.40 9.19
C GLY A 48 1.77 -7.29 8.31
N VAL A 49 0.98 -6.38 8.88
CA VAL A 49 0.41 -5.24 8.14
C VAL A 49 1.49 -4.21 7.83
N ARG A 50 2.39 -3.96 8.79
CA ARG A 50 3.55 -3.09 8.60
C ARG A 50 4.44 -3.60 7.45
N GLU A 51 4.79 -4.89 7.47
CA GLU A 51 5.61 -5.50 6.41
C GLU A 51 4.93 -5.40 5.04
N SER A 52 3.64 -5.68 4.97
CA SER A 52 2.87 -5.57 3.72
C SER A 52 2.85 -4.13 3.18
N CYS A 53 2.72 -3.13 4.06
CA CYS A 53 2.77 -1.72 3.69
C CYS A 53 4.17 -1.32 3.18
N GLU A 54 5.24 -1.73 3.86
CA GLU A 54 6.62 -1.45 3.43
C GLU A 54 6.92 -2.08 2.07
N ARG A 55 6.43 -3.30 1.82
CA ARG A 55 6.58 -3.97 0.53
C ARG A 55 5.77 -3.30 -0.58
N ALA A 56 4.54 -2.88 -0.28
CA ALA A 56 3.71 -2.10 -1.19
C ALA A 56 4.39 -0.80 -1.62
N VAL A 57 4.98 -0.06 -0.66
CA VAL A 57 5.74 1.16 -0.93
C VAL A 57 6.92 0.89 -1.88
N ARG A 58 7.70 -0.17 -1.63
CA ARG A 58 8.83 -0.54 -2.51
C ARG A 58 8.36 -0.89 -3.93
N LEU A 59 7.26 -1.64 -4.05
CA LEU A 59 6.69 -2.02 -5.33
C LEU A 59 6.26 -0.78 -6.13
N LEU A 60 5.55 0.16 -5.49
CA LEU A 60 5.12 1.39 -6.14
C LEU A 60 6.31 2.29 -6.52
N ALA A 61 7.34 2.36 -5.68
CA ALA A 61 8.56 3.10 -6.00
C ALA A 61 9.29 2.54 -7.22
N GLN A 62 9.31 1.22 -7.41
CA GLN A 62 9.89 0.61 -8.62
C GLN A 62 9.15 0.97 -9.90
N GLN A 63 7.86 1.29 -9.84
CA GLN A 63 7.07 1.73 -10.99
C GLN A 63 7.28 3.21 -11.35
N MET A 64 7.99 3.97 -10.50
CA MET A 64 8.34 5.37 -10.75
C MET A 64 9.69 5.56 -11.46
N HIS A 65 10.39 4.46 -11.78
CA HIS A 65 11.63 4.41 -12.57
C HIS A 65 11.35 3.98 -14.01
#